data_AF-A0A9E6DPD9-F1
#
_entry.id   AF-A0A9E6DPD9-F1
#
_cell.length_a   1.000
_cell.length_b   1.000
_cell.length_c   1.000
_cell.angle_alpha   90.00
_cell.angle_beta   90.00
_cell.angle_gamma   90.00
#
_symmetry.space_group_name_H-M   'P 1'
#
loop_
_entity.id
_entity.type
_entity.pdbx_description
1 polymer ?
#
loop_
_entity_poly.entity_id
_entity_poly.type
_entity_poly.pdbx_seq_one_letter_code
_entity_poly.pdbx_strand_id
1 'polypeptide(L)'
;MSEAAADHGHHTPAFYVKIWVILLMLLGVSLAGPEIGIQWVTLLTAFGIAVVKAYLVAKNFMHLNLERRYVVYLLLTAVAFMFLFYAGTSPDIMNHVGRNWTNVAAQAEVERATEALNHEVPHGADHGAEPASAEGAEHH
;
A
#
# COMPACT_ATOMS: atom_id res chain seq x y z
N MET A 1 20.46 -56.17 -33.32
CA MET A 1 21.65 -55.71 -32.57
C MET A 1 22.12 -54.44 -33.26
N SER A 2 22.09 -53.25 -32.69
CA SER A 2 21.90 -52.81 -31.31
C SER A 2 21.35 -51.39 -31.36
N GLU A 3 20.43 -51.10 -30.44
CA GLU A 3 19.97 -49.77 -30.03
C GLU A 3 21.16 -48.80 -29.85
N ALA A 4 21.15 -47.71 -30.62
CA ALA A 4 22.00 -46.54 -30.41
C ALA A 4 21.43 -45.35 -31.19
N ALA A 5 20.21 -44.94 -30.86
CA ALA A 5 19.60 -43.72 -31.39
C ALA A 5 19.00 -42.91 -30.24
N ALA A 6 19.87 -42.08 -29.67
CA ALA A 6 19.57 -40.75 -29.14
C ALA A 6 18.42 -40.62 -28.13
N ASP A 7 18.79 -40.73 -26.85
CA ASP A 7 18.14 -40.04 -25.74
C ASP A 7 18.25 -38.51 -25.94
N HIS A 8 17.28 -37.92 -26.63
CA HIS A 8 17.11 -36.47 -26.70
C HIS A 8 16.02 -36.05 -25.71
N GLY A 9 16.45 -35.49 -24.57
CA GLY A 9 15.60 -34.89 -23.55
C GLY A 9 14.55 -33.95 -24.14
N HIS A 10 13.34 -34.46 -24.28
CA HIS A 10 12.21 -33.83 -24.94
C HIS A 10 11.62 -32.73 -24.02
N HIS A 11 12.20 -31.51 -24.07
CA HIS A 11 11.54 -30.29 -23.61
C HIS A 11 10.29 -30.04 -24.48
N THR A 12 9.21 -30.75 -24.17
CA THR A 12 8.00 -30.79 -24.99
C THR A 12 7.12 -29.55 -24.72
N PRO A 13 6.52 -28.94 -25.75
CA PRO A 13 5.55 -27.84 -25.61
C PRO A 13 4.43 -28.16 -24.60
N ALA A 14 4.08 -29.44 -24.47
CA ALA A 14 3.10 -29.95 -23.52
C ALA A 14 3.41 -29.61 -22.05
N PHE A 15 4.68 -29.49 -21.65
CA PHE A 15 5.05 -29.12 -20.29
C PHE A 15 4.66 -27.66 -19.97
N TYR A 16 4.97 -26.72 -20.86
CA TYR A 16 4.63 -25.30 -20.71
C TYR A 16 3.12 -25.08 -20.69
N VAL A 17 2.38 -25.80 -21.52
CA VAL A 17 0.90 -25.75 -21.54
C VAL A 17 0.33 -26.23 -20.20
N LYS A 18 0.88 -27.29 -19.60
CA LYS A 18 0.44 -27.76 -18.27
C LYS A 18 0.62 -26.68 -17.20
N ILE A 19 1.77 -26.01 -17.16
CA ILE A 19 2.04 -24.95 -16.18
C ILE A 19 1.13 -23.74 -16.44
N TRP A 20 0.91 -23.39 -17.70
CA TRP A 20 -0.03 -22.34 -18.07
C TRP A 20 -1.46 -22.64 -17.58
N VAL A 21 -1.95 -23.87 -17.74
CA VAL A 21 -3.26 -24.28 -17.20
C VAL A 21 -3.29 -24.18 -15.67
N ILE A 22 -2.22 -24.61 -14.97
CA ILE A 22 -2.12 -24.47 -13.51
C ILE A 22 -2.18 -22.98 -13.10
N LEU A 23 -1.48 -22.11 -13.82
CA LEU A 23 -1.51 -20.67 -13.56
C LEU A 23 -2.90 -20.06 -13.80
N LEU A 24 -3.64 -20.52 -14.82
CA LEU A 24 -5.03 -20.13 -15.04
C LEU A 24 -5.98 -20.62 -13.95
N MET A 25 -5.79 -21.84 -13.46
CA MET A 25 -6.58 -22.36 -12.34
C MET A 25 -6.31 -21.55 -11.06
N LEU A 26 -5.04 -21.28 -10.75
CA LEU A 26 -4.66 -20.42 -9.62
C LEU A 26 -5.23 -19.00 -9.76
N LEU A 27 -5.29 -18.48 -10.99
CA LEU A 27 -5.94 -17.20 -11.29
C LEU A 27 -7.45 -17.27 -10.99
N GLY A 28 -8.14 -18.30 -11.47
CA GLY A 28 -9.56 -18.49 -11.20
C GLY A 28 -9.87 -18.56 -9.70
N VAL A 29 -9.06 -19.30 -8.95
CA VAL A 29 -9.18 -19.37 -7.48
C VAL A 29 -8.92 -18.00 -6.84
N SER A 30 -7.95 -17.24 -7.34
CA SER A 30 -7.66 -15.88 -6.83
C SER A 30 -8.80 -14.88 -7.11
N LEU A 31 -9.59 -15.08 -8.17
CA LEU A 31 -10.76 -14.25 -8.47
C LEU A 31 -11.98 -14.67 -7.65
N ALA A 32 -12.16 -15.97 -7.39
CA ALA A 32 -13.30 -16.49 -6.63
C ALA A 32 -13.10 -16.40 -5.10
N GLY A 33 -11.84 -16.37 -4.62
CA GLY A 33 -11.51 -16.30 -3.20
C GLY A 33 -12.12 -15.11 -2.44
N PRO A 34 -12.11 -13.88 -2.98
CA PRO A 34 -12.70 -12.69 -2.34
C PRO A 34 -14.19 -12.81 -1.97
N GLU A 35 -14.96 -13.66 -2.66
CA GLU A 35 -16.41 -13.82 -2.47
C GLU A 35 -16.76 -14.50 -1.12
N ILE A 36 -15.79 -15.04 -0.39
CA ILE A 36 -15.98 -15.73 0.90
C ILE A 36 -16.28 -14.72 2.05
N GLY A 37 -16.13 -13.41 1.82
CA GLY A 37 -16.58 -12.35 2.73
C GLY A 37 -15.72 -12.11 3.98
N ILE A 38 -14.69 -12.93 4.24
CA ILE A 38 -13.79 -12.79 5.39
C ILE A 38 -12.49 -12.09 4.97
N GLN A 39 -12.40 -10.78 5.18
CA GLN A 39 -11.32 -9.92 4.67
C GLN A 39 -9.89 -10.40 4.95
N TRP A 40 -9.60 -10.89 6.17
CA TRP A 40 -8.24 -11.29 6.52
C TRP A 40 -7.86 -12.65 5.92
N VAL A 41 -8.82 -13.58 5.86
CA VAL A 41 -8.64 -14.89 5.22
C VAL A 41 -8.47 -14.73 3.71
N THR A 42 -9.24 -13.84 3.08
CA THR A 42 -9.11 -13.54 1.65
C THR A 42 -7.78 -12.87 1.34
N LEU A 43 -7.30 -11.94 2.19
CA LEU A 43 -5.98 -11.33 2.04
C LEU A 43 -4.85 -12.37 2.13
N LEU A 44 -4.87 -13.22 3.16
CA LEU A 44 -3.86 -14.26 3.33
C LEU A 44 -3.87 -15.26 2.16
N THR A 45 -5.05 -15.67 1.72
CA THR A 45 -5.22 -16.61 0.60
C THR A 45 -4.75 -15.98 -0.72
N ALA A 46 -5.12 -14.73 -0.99
CA ALA A 46 -4.70 -14.02 -2.19
C ALA A 46 -3.17 -13.85 -2.23
N PHE A 47 -2.55 -13.44 -1.12
CA PHE A 47 -1.10 -13.30 -1.04
C PHE A 47 -0.38 -14.65 -1.16
N GLY A 48 -0.90 -15.69 -0.51
CA GLY A 48 -0.37 -17.05 -0.61
C GLY A 48 -0.38 -17.58 -2.05
N ILE A 49 -1.51 -17.44 -2.75
CA ILE A 49 -1.65 -17.84 -4.16
C ILE A 49 -0.69 -17.01 -5.04
N ALA A 50 -0.55 -15.71 -4.79
CA ALA A 50 0.38 -14.86 -5.52
C ALA A 50 1.85 -15.34 -5.40
N VAL A 51 2.28 -15.76 -4.21
CA VAL A 51 3.63 -16.32 -3.98
C VAL A 51 3.82 -17.62 -4.76
N VAL A 52 2.85 -18.54 -4.72
CA VAL A 52 2.92 -19.82 -5.46
C VAL A 52 3.00 -19.55 -6.96
N LYS A 53 2.17 -18.62 -7.46
CA LYS A 53 2.18 -18.21 -8.87
C LYS A 53 3.54 -17.64 -9.28
N ALA A 54 4.09 -16.72 -8.50
CA ALA A 54 5.38 -16.11 -8.76
C ALA A 54 6.51 -17.15 -8.78
N TYR A 55 6.50 -18.10 -7.84
CA TYR A 55 7.47 -19.20 -7.80
C TYR A 55 7.39 -20.10 -9.05
N LEU A 56 6.18 -20.49 -9.47
CA LEU A 56 5.98 -21.30 -10.67
C LEU A 56 6.47 -20.58 -11.94
N VAL A 57 6.22 -19.27 -12.05
CA VAL A 57 6.71 -18.46 -13.17
C VAL A 57 8.23 -18.35 -13.16
N ALA A 58 8.82 -18.04 -12.01
CA ALA A 58 10.26 -17.88 -11.87
C ALA A 58 11.01 -19.20 -12.15
N LYS A 59 10.47 -20.34 -11.70
CA LYS A 59 11.09 -21.65 -11.92
C LYS A 59 10.94 -22.15 -13.35
N ASN A 60 9.76 -22.03 -13.95
CA ASN A 60 9.44 -22.69 -15.22
C ASN A 60 9.57 -21.78 -16.44
N PHE A 61 9.28 -20.49 -16.32
CA PHE A 61 9.34 -19.55 -17.45
C PHE A 61 10.65 -18.75 -17.44
N MET A 62 11.15 -18.34 -16.27
CA MET A 62 12.44 -17.62 -16.17
C MET A 62 13.66 -18.53 -16.12
N HIS A 63 13.50 -19.86 -16.14
CA HIS A 63 14.60 -20.83 -16.17
C HIS A 63 15.66 -20.67 -15.06
N LEU A 64 15.29 -20.08 -13.92
CA LEU A 64 16.22 -19.84 -12.80
C LEU A 64 16.84 -21.11 -12.21
N ASN A 65 16.26 -22.29 -12.48
CA ASN A 65 16.79 -23.56 -12.03
C ASN A 65 17.91 -24.12 -12.92
N LEU A 66 18.02 -23.64 -14.16
CA LEU A 66 19.05 -24.07 -15.12
C LEU A 66 20.25 -23.09 -15.13
N GLU A 67 20.01 -21.82 -14.82
CA GLU A 67 21.04 -20.79 -14.80
C GLU A 67 21.92 -20.80 -13.53
N ARG A 68 23.00 -20.03 -13.59
CA ARG A 68 23.95 -19.87 -12.49
C ARG A 68 23.27 -19.27 -11.25
N ARG A 69 23.63 -19.80 -10.07
CA ARG A 69 23.11 -19.37 -8.76
C ARG A 69 23.20 -17.86 -8.49
N TYR A 70 24.12 -17.15 -9.17
CA TYR A 70 24.21 -15.68 -9.12
C TYR A 70 22.95 -14.95 -9.56
N VAL A 71 22.17 -15.50 -10.52
CA VAL A 71 20.93 -14.87 -10.98
C VAL A 71 19.87 -14.85 -9.88
N VAL A 72 19.81 -15.92 -9.07
CA VAL A 72 18.90 -15.98 -7.91
C VAL A 72 19.31 -14.95 -6.86
N TYR A 73 20.60 -14.79 -6.58
CA TYR A 73 21.06 -13.73 -5.66
C TYR A 73 20.71 -12.33 -6.18
N LEU A 74 20.90 -12.07 -7.48
CA LEU A 74 20.52 -10.80 -8.10
C LEU A 74 19.00 -10.57 -7.94
N LEU A 75 18.17 -11.54 -8.32
CA LEU A 75 16.71 -11.45 -8.16
C LEU A 75 16.32 -11.15 -6.71
N LEU A 76 16.88 -11.88 -5.75
CA LEU A 76 16.60 -11.67 -4.33
C LEU A 76 17.04 -10.28 -3.87
N THR A 77 18.20 -9.78 -4.31
CA THR A 77 18.63 -8.41 -4.00
C THR A 77 17.70 -7.36 -4.62
N ALA A 78 17.22 -7.56 -5.85
CA ALA A 78 16.28 -6.66 -6.50
C ALA A 78 14.94 -6.62 -5.75
N VAL A 79 14.43 -7.78 -5.34
CA VAL A 79 13.21 -7.88 -4.50
C VAL A 79 13.44 -7.22 -3.14
N ALA A 80 14.59 -7.42 -2.52
CA ALA A 80 14.93 -6.77 -1.25
C ALA A 80 14.99 -5.25 -1.39
N PHE A 81 15.61 -4.72 -2.45
CA PHE A 81 15.61 -3.29 -2.74
C PHE A 81 14.22 -2.75 -3.06
N MET A 82 13.39 -3.51 -3.76
CA MET A 82 11.98 -3.16 -4.00
C MET A 82 11.23 -3.03 -2.67
N PHE A 83 11.38 -3.98 -1.74
CA PHE A 83 10.76 -3.90 -0.42
C PHE A 83 11.32 -2.74 0.41
N LEU A 84 12.63 -2.50 0.37
CA LEU A 84 13.27 -1.37 1.05
C LEU A 84 12.71 -0.03 0.53
N PHE A 85 12.61 0.14 -0.80
CA PHE A 85 12.06 1.33 -1.42
C PHE A 85 10.58 1.52 -1.08
N TYR A 86 9.80 0.44 -1.15
CA TYR A 86 8.40 0.46 -0.74
C TYR A 86 8.24 0.85 0.73
N ALA A 87 9.01 0.25 1.63
CA ALA A 87 8.98 0.57 3.06
C ALA A 87 9.44 2.00 3.36
N GLY A 88 10.40 2.53 2.58
CA GLY A 88 10.89 3.90 2.72
C GLY A 88 9.89 4.96 2.24
N THR A 89 9.15 4.68 1.16
CA THR A 89 8.19 5.63 0.56
C THR A 89 6.76 5.49 1.10
N SER A 90 6.38 4.31 1.60
CA SER A 90 5.05 4.07 2.20
C SER A 90 4.67 5.08 3.29
N PRO A 91 5.51 5.33 4.33
CA PRO A 91 5.15 6.30 5.36
C PRO A 91 5.10 7.74 4.83
N ASP A 92 5.85 8.07 3.78
CA ASP A 92 5.80 9.39 3.16
C ASP A 92 4.44 9.62 2.46
N ILE A 93 3.95 8.62 1.72
CA ILE A 93 2.66 8.67 1.01
C ILE A 93 1.46 8.59 1.96
N MET A 94 1.56 7.76 3.02
CA MET A 94 0.45 7.53 3.96
C MET A 94 0.21 8.72 4.91
N ASN A 95 1.15 9.66 5.00
CA ASN A 95 0.95 10.89 5.76
C ASN A 95 0.31 11.96 4.87
N HIS A 96 -0.99 12.19 5.06
CA HIS A 96 -1.73 13.26 4.39
C HIS A 96 -1.34 14.68 4.86
N VAL A 97 -0.40 14.79 5.78
CA VAL A 97 0.11 16.04 6.35
C VAL A 97 1.62 16.09 6.15
N GLY A 98 2.05 16.90 5.18
CA GLY A 98 3.47 17.17 4.97
C GLY A 98 4.04 17.94 6.17
N ARG A 99 5.13 17.44 6.76
CA ARG A 99 5.80 18.04 7.94
C ARG A 99 6.23 19.51 7.77
N ASN A 100 6.23 20.03 6.55
CA ASN A 100 6.63 21.41 6.23
C ASN A 100 5.61 22.15 5.34
N TRP A 101 4.37 21.65 5.20
CA TRP A 101 3.37 22.31 4.37
C TRP A 101 2.50 23.27 5.20
N THR A 102 3.11 24.38 5.64
CA THR A 102 2.38 25.51 6.20
C THR A 102 2.21 26.58 5.13
N ASN A 103 0.98 26.96 4.82
CA ASN A 103 0.71 28.04 3.87
C ASN A 103 0.96 29.40 4.55
N VAL A 104 2.25 29.75 4.66
CA VAL A 104 2.73 31.02 5.22
C VAL A 104 2.15 32.24 4.52
N ALA A 105 1.81 32.13 3.22
CA ALA A 105 1.16 33.20 2.48
C ALA A 105 -0.30 33.41 2.90
N ALA A 106 -1.05 32.32 3.12
CA ALA A 106 -2.42 32.38 3.63
C ALA A 106 -2.46 32.87 5.08
N GLN A 107 -1.51 32.43 5.93
CA GLN A 107 -1.41 32.92 7.30
C GLN A 107 -1.12 34.43 7.35
N ALA A 108 -0.20 34.92 6.51
CA ALA A 108 0.12 36.35 6.41
C ALA A 108 -1.05 37.20 5.90
N GLU A 109 -1.88 36.67 4.99
CA GLU A 109 -3.08 37.38 4.50
C GLU A 109 -4.18 37.43 5.56
N VAL A 110 -4.40 36.32 6.29
CA VAL A 110 -5.36 36.28 7.40
C VAL A 110 -4.95 37.24 8.51
N GLU A 111 -3.66 37.30 8.84
CA GLU A 111 -3.12 38.23 9.83
C GLU A 111 -3.33 39.69 9.40
N ARG A 112 -2.99 40.02 8.14
CA ARG A 112 -3.20 41.37 7.57
C ARG A 112 -4.69 41.76 7.55
N ALA A 113 -5.57 40.84 7.18
CA ALA A 113 -7.01 41.08 7.16
C ALA A 113 -7.58 41.27 8.57
N THR A 114 -7.07 40.52 9.55
CA THR A 114 -7.48 40.64 10.97
C THR A 114 -7.00 41.97 11.57
N GLU A 115 -5.80 42.42 11.23
CA GLU A 115 -5.25 43.69 11.69
C GLU A 115 -6.00 44.89 11.07
N ALA A 116 -6.38 44.81 9.80
CA ALA A 116 -7.24 45.80 9.14
C ALA A 116 -8.62 45.91 9.81
N LEU A 117 -9.25 44.77 10.15
CA LEU A 117 -10.53 44.73 10.86
C LEU A 117 -10.44 45.33 12.27
N ASN A 118 -9.34 45.07 12.99
CA ASN A 118 -9.10 45.65 14.32
C ASN A 118 -8.84 47.17 14.27
N HIS A 119 -8.37 47.70 13.14
CA HIS A 119 -8.16 49.14 12.95
C HIS A 119 -9.45 49.88 12.52
N GLU A 120 -10.36 49.21 11.82
CA GLU A 120 -11.63 49.80 11.36
C GLU A 120 -12.74 49.81 12.43
N VAL A 121 -12.66 48.97 13.46
CA VAL A 121 -13.62 48.96 14.57
C VAL A 121 -13.11 49.84 15.72
N PRO A 122 -13.77 50.96 16.08
CA PRO A 122 -13.41 51.71 17.27
C PRO A 122 -13.67 50.86 18.51
N HIS A 123 -12.64 50.64 19.33
CA HIS A 123 -12.80 50.13 20.69
C HIS A 123 -13.69 51.09 21.50
N GLY A 124 -14.97 50.77 21.59
CA GLY A 124 -15.95 51.63 22.26
C GLY A 124 -17.35 51.02 22.35
N ALA A 125 -17.45 49.77 22.81
CA ALA A 125 -18.68 49.26 23.40
C ALA A 125 -18.29 48.21 24.46
N ASP A 126 -18.03 48.75 25.65
CA ASP A 126 -18.54 48.22 26.92
C ASP A 126 -19.29 46.87 26.78
N HIS A 127 -18.58 45.80 27.16
CA HIS A 127 -19.20 44.66 27.82
C HIS A 127 -18.52 44.52 29.19
N GLY A 128 -18.79 45.49 30.05
CA GLY A 128 -18.37 45.51 31.45
C GLY A 128 -19.57 45.67 32.36
N ALA A 129 -20.35 44.60 32.54
CA ALA A 129 -21.21 44.44 33.70
C ALA A 129 -20.80 43.18 34.46
N GLU A 130 -20.03 43.40 35.52
CA GLU A 130 -19.55 42.43 36.52
C GLU A 130 -20.71 41.85 37.39
N PRO A 131 -20.43 40.83 38.23
CA PRO A 131 -21.36 39.78 38.61
C PRO A 131 -22.24 40.12 39.82
N ALA A 132 -23.45 39.53 39.86
CA ALA A 132 -24.27 39.47 41.07
C ALA A 132 -24.45 38.00 41.49
N SER A 133 -23.64 37.59 42.46
CA SER A 133 -23.86 36.40 43.29
C SER A 133 -24.64 36.78 44.56
N ALA A 134 -25.83 36.22 44.73
CA ALA A 134 -26.52 35.94 46.02
C ALA A 134 -27.82 35.16 45.67
N GLU A 135 -27.89 33.85 45.92
CA GLU A 135 -28.34 33.23 47.19
C GLU A 135 -29.86 32.98 47.23
N GLY A 136 -30.24 31.69 47.17
CA GLY A 136 -31.21 31.06 48.08
C GLY A 136 -32.73 31.27 47.92
N ALA A 137 -33.42 30.13 47.80
CA ALA A 137 -34.66 29.76 48.52
C ALA A 137 -36.08 30.13 47.97
N GLU A 138 -36.73 29.07 47.48
CA GLU A 138 -38.08 28.57 47.80
C GLU A 138 -39.40 29.28 47.36
N HIS A 139 -40.40 28.41 47.13
CA HIS A 139 -41.86 28.57 47.30
C HIS A 139 -42.73 29.24 46.20
N HIS A 140 -43.28 28.44 45.28
CA HIS A 140 -44.71 28.02 45.14
C HIS A 140 -45.05 27.51 43.74
#